data_AF-A0AAD9WPV6-F1
#
_entry.id   AF-A0AAD9WPV6-F1
#
_cell.length_a   1.000
_cell.length_b   1.000
_cell.length_c   1.000
_cell.angle_alpha   90.00
_cell.angle_beta   90.00
_cell.angle_gamma   90.00
#
_symmetry.space_group_name_H-M   'P 1'
#
loop_
_entity.id
_entity.type
_entity.pdbx_description
1 polymer ?
#
loop_
_entity_poly.entity_id
_entity_poly.type
_entity_poly.pdbx_seq_one_letter_code
_entity_poly.pdbx_strand_id
1 'polypeptide(L)'
;MTERAVDETGQCIKQAVELKKELQRLMNSIVDGDDYSIRDTNEAIGVLSSLMKLNARKYVLYRDRGGDVPLEFKCPLSGEIMSDPVVLASGQTFDRPYIQKWLNKGNRTCPQTQQCLTHTVLIPNILVREIISEWCKEHRVELPQRIPEIGEHVTELDRNNVNSLLEKMSSSLSEQKVAAKKLQMLTKRLPSFRAVIGESDAIPLLLNLLSSDIAITDTSLQEDLITILLNLSIHDDNKRIIVENPLAIPLLIHYLKVGAIETRRNIAATLFTLSALDSNKLLIGKSGAFKPLFDLLEEGNPLAMKDAAQAIFILCTALENKQTAVSEGVVMMILSKISDDILVEELLAILALLSSQEEAVEEMGKLGAVNHLLTILRKSNCPRTKENCVAILYDICLKDQTNLDDIRLDERKNNTLGNMLTEGETSRAKRKASGILKRAAASSRSPSQRSASSRSLSQHSASSSSGSQQSVSWN
;
A
#
# COMPACT_ATOMS: atom_id res chain seq x y z
N MET A 1 -19.08 39.68 31.61
CA MET A 1 -19.12 38.79 30.42
C MET A 1 -18.41 37.45 30.65
N THR A 2 -18.25 36.98 31.89
CA THR A 2 -17.32 35.89 32.25
C THR A 2 -17.97 34.52 32.51
N GLU A 3 -19.26 34.44 32.86
CA GLU A 3 -19.93 33.14 33.06
C GLU A 3 -20.45 32.49 31.76
N ARG A 4 -20.96 33.29 30.81
CA ARG A 4 -21.48 32.77 29.52
C ARG A 4 -20.40 32.10 28.66
N ALA A 5 -19.19 32.64 28.64
CA ALA A 5 -18.09 32.09 27.85
C ALA A 5 -17.57 30.74 28.42
N VAL A 6 -17.64 30.55 29.74
CA VAL A 6 -17.23 29.31 30.41
C VAL A 6 -18.26 28.20 30.15
N ASP A 7 -19.55 28.54 30.15
CA ASP A 7 -20.65 27.61 29.87
C ASP A 7 -20.65 27.15 28.39
N GLU A 8 -20.44 28.08 27.45
CA GLU A 8 -20.32 27.78 26.02
C GLU A 8 -19.12 26.87 25.70
N THR A 9 -17.98 27.06 26.38
CA THR A 9 -16.79 26.21 26.23
C THR A 9 -17.05 24.78 26.72
N GLY A 10 -17.72 24.64 27.87
CA GLY A 10 -18.13 23.35 28.41
C GLY A 10 -19.09 22.60 27.49
N GLN A 11 -20.01 23.32 26.84
CA GLN A 11 -20.97 22.76 25.89
C GLN A 11 -20.30 22.29 24.59
N CYS A 12 -19.35 23.05 24.04
CA CYS A 12 -18.56 22.63 22.88
C CYS A 12 -17.71 21.37 23.15
N ILE A 13 -17.18 21.21 24.36
CA ILE A 13 -16.40 20.01 24.73
C ILE A 13 -17.31 18.78 24.75
N LYS A 14 -18.49 18.86 25.38
CA LYS A 14 -19.46 17.76 25.42
C LYS A 14 -19.91 17.35 24.01
N GLN A 15 -20.22 18.31 23.15
CA GLN A 15 -20.59 18.07 21.75
C GLN A 15 -19.46 17.40 20.96
N ALA A 16 -18.21 17.83 21.16
CA ALA A 16 -17.05 17.23 20.48
C ALA A 16 -16.79 15.78 20.93
N VAL A 17 -17.04 15.44 22.20
CA VAL A 17 -16.89 14.06 22.70
C VAL A 17 -17.89 13.13 22.03
N GLU A 18 -19.15 13.53 21.90
CA GLU A 18 -20.16 12.68 21.27
C GLU A 18 -19.94 12.51 19.76
N LEU A 19 -19.56 13.58 19.06
CA LEU A 19 -19.21 13.46 17.64
C LEU A 19 -17.98 12.58 17.39
N LYS A 20 -17.00 12.57 18.33
CA LYS A 20 -15.84 11.66 18.24
C LYS A 20 -16.23 10.20 18.42
N LYS A 21 -17.13 9.90 19.38
CA LYS A 21 -17.66 8.54 19.56
C LYS A 21 -18.41 8.08 18.32
N GLU A 22 -19.22 8.95 17.74
CA GLU A 22 -19.97 8.63 16.52
C GLU A 22 -19.06 8.42 15.32
N LEU A 23 -18.03 9.25 15.16
CA LEU A 23 -16.99 9.05 14.14
C LEU A 23 -16.29 7.70 14.31
N GLN A 24 -15.95 7.33 15.55
CA GLN A 24 -15.28 6.06 15.82
C GLN A 24 -16.19 4.86 15.50
N ARG A 25 -17.49 4.96 15.78
CA ARG A 25 -18.49 3.95 15.37
C ARG A 25 -18.56 3.81 13.86
N LEU A 26 -18.66 4.92 13.13
CA LEU A 26 -18.73 4.93 11.66
C LEU A 26 -17.43 4.43 11.03
N MET A 27 -16.27 4.82 11.57
CA MET A 27 -14.98 4.32 11.10
C MET A 27 -14.85 2.81 11.26
N ASN A 28 -15.25 2.24 12.39
CA ASN A 28 -15.24 0.80 12.57
C ASN A 28 -16.17 0.11 11.56
N SER A 29 -17.34 0.68 11.29
CA SER A 29 -18.27 0.16 10.28
C SER A 29 -17.68 0.19 8.86
N ILE A 30 -16.96 1.27 8.49
CA ILE A 30 -16.33 1.42 7.17
C ILE A 30 -15.12 0.49 7.02
N VAL A 31 -14.33 0.31 8.07
CA VAL A 31 -13.10 -0.50 8.04
C VAL A 31 -13.39 -2.00 8.11
N ASP A 32 -14.45 -2.40 8.84
CA ASP A 32 -14.77 -3.82 9.09
C ASP A 32 -15.86 -4.38 8.15
N GLY A 33 -16.51 -3.54 7.34
CA GLY A 33 -17.60 -3.92 6.42
C GLY A 33 -17.11 -4.37 5.04
N ASP A 34 -17.64 -5.49 4.54
CA ASP A 34 -17.33 -6.00 3.19
C ASP A 34 -18.02 -5.18 2.07
N ASP A 35 -19.12 -4.47 2.38
CA ASP A 35 -19.84 -3.51 1.53
C ASP A 35 -20.13 -2.26 2.35
N TYR A 36 -19.17 -1.34 2.46
CA TYR A 36 -19.42 -0.06 3.12
C TYR A 36 -20.38 0.78 2.27
N SER A 37 -21.46 1.30 2.88
CA SER A 37 -22.40 2.12 2.14
C SER A 37 -21.78 3.50 1.86
N ILE A 38 -21.98 4.05 0.66
CA ILE A 38 -21.71 5.46 0.36
C ILE A 38 -22.34 6.38 1.43
N ARG A 39 -23.46 5.94 2.03
CA ARG A 39 -24.13 6.61 3.14
C ARG A 39 -23.27 6.74 4.38
N ASP A 40 -22.61 5.67 4.81
CA ASP A 40 -21.75 5.66 6.00
C ASP A 40 -20.53 6.56 5.80
N THR A 41 -19.95 6.53 4.59
CA THR A 41 -18.84 7.42 4.21
C THR A 41 -19.28 8.89 4.22
N ASN A 42 -20.44 9.21 3.64
CA ASN A 42 -20.97 10.58 3.65
C ASN A 42 -21.33 11.06 5.06
N GLU A 43 -21.82 10.17 5.92
CA GLU A 43 -22.12 10.46 7.32
C GLU A 43 -20.84 10.73 8.12
N ALA A 44 -19.79 9.92 7.91
CA ALA A 44 -18.47 10.16 8.50
C ALA A 44 -17.88 11.51 8.05
N ILE A 45 -18.01 11.86 6.77
CA ILE A 45 -17.62 13.18 6.24
C ILE A 45 -18.41 14.31 6.92
N GLY A 46 -19.72 14.13 7.13
CA GLY A 46 -20.58 15.09 7.83
C GLY A 46 -20.18 15.30 9.30
N VAL A 47 -19.86 14.22 10.01
CA VAL A 47 -19.37 14.26 11.39
C VAL A 47 -17.99 14.94 11.46
N LEU A 48 -17.08 14.63 10.55
CA LEU A 48 -15.78 15.28 10.43
C LEU A 48 -15.92 16.79 10.15
N SER A 49 -16.81 17.18 9.23
CA SER A 49 -17.08 18.60 8.95
C SER A 49 -17.63 19.33 10.18
N SER A 50 -18.49 18.66 10.97
CA SER A 50 -19.04 19.22 12.21
C SER A 50 -17.99 19.35 13.30
N LEU A 51 -17.10 18.36 13.43
CA LEU A 51 -15.93 18.42 14.32
C LEU A 51 -14.98 19.54 13.91
N MET A 52 -14.72 19.73 12.61
CA MET A 52 -13.91 20.83 12.10
C MET A 52 -14.54 22.20 12.43
N LYS A 53 -15.85 22.36 12.28
CA LYS A 53 -16.58 23.59 12.64
C LYS A 53 -16.54 23.86 14.15
N LEU A 54 -16.70 22.84 14.99
CA LEU A 54 -16.56 22.99 16.44
C LEU A 54 -15.12 23.32 16.85
N ASN A 55 -14.14 22.76 16.15
CA ASN A 55 -12.74 23.08 16.38
C ASN A 55 -12.45 24.54 15.97
N ALA A 56 -12.95 25.00 14.81
CA ALA A 56 -12.87 26.39 14.38
C ALA A 56 -13.52 27.34 15.40
N ARG A 57 -14.68 26.98 15.98
CA ARG A 57 -15.34 27.76 17.04
C ARG A 57 -14.52 27.86 18.33
N LYS A 58 -13.72 26.84 18.69
CA LYS A 58 -12.76 26.96 19.80
C LYS A 58 -11.74 28.07 19.56
N TYR A 59 -11.30 28.25 18.32
CA TYR A 59 -10.36 29.31 17.96
C TYR A 59 -11.01 30.70 17.89
N VAL A 60 -12.29 30.81 17.52
CA VAL A 60 -13.04 32.08 17.55
C VAL A 60 -13.27 32.62 18.96
N LEU A 61 -13.27 31.75 19.99
CA LEU A 61 -13.41 32.13 21.40
C LEU A 61 -12.11 32.69 22.03
N TYR A 62 -10.99 32.75 21.30
CA TYR A 62 -9.77 33.47 21.73
C TYR A 62 -9.86 34.99 21.51
N ARG A 63 -11.06 35.53 21.29
CA ARG A 63 -11.30 36.97 21.38
C ARG A 63 -11.16 37.40 22.84
N ASP A 64 -10.10 38.17 23.06
CA ASP A 64 -9.81 38.93 24.27
C ASP A 64 -9.22 38.14 25.45
N ARG A 65 -7.89 38.02 25.48
CA ARG A 65 -7.07 38.07 26.70
C ARG A 65 -5.61 38.46 26.36
N GLY A 66 -5.34 39.77 26.32
CA GLY A 66 -3.99 40.33 26.27
C GLY A 66 -3.31 40.23 24.90
N GLY A 67 -2.56 41.25 24.50
CA GLY A 67 -1.91 41.35 23.18
C GLY A 67 -0.77 40.35 22.91
N ASP A 68 -0.75 39.21 23.59
CA ASP A 68 0.23 38.14 23.41
C ASP A 68 -0.28 37.07 22.44
N VAL A 69 0.64 36.53 21.64
CA VAL A 69 0.39 35.44 20.70
C VAL A 69 -0.07 34.16 21.44
N PRO A 70 -1.25 33.59 21.12
CA PRO A 70 -1.72 32.32 21.68
C PRO A 70 -0.71 31.19 21.56
N LEU A 71 -0.55 30.37 22.61
CA LEU A 71 0.42 29.27 22.64
C LEU A 71 0.13 28.22 21.57
N GLU A 72 -1.13 28.07 21.18
CA GLU A 72 -1.61 27.15 20.15
C GLU A 72 -1.15 27.56 18.75
N PHE A 73 -0.74 28.81 18.55
CA PHE A 73 -0.18 29.31 17.29
C PHE A 73 1.34 29.20 17.26
N LYS A 74 1.97 28.92 18.41
CA LYS A 74 3.42 28.78 18.52
C LYS A 74 3.85 27.33 18.30
N CYS A 75 4.94 27.14 17.57
CA CYS A 75 5.56 25.85 17.41
C CYS A 75 6.15 25.38 18.74
N PRO A 76 5.84 24.17 19.23
CA PRO A 76 6.39 23.66 20.49
C PRO A 76 7.91 23.49 20.49
N LEU A 77 8.55 23.43 19.32
CA LEU A 77 10.00 23.29 19.17
C LEU A 77 10.74 24.64 19.13
N SER A 78 10.19 25.65 18.45
CA SER A 78 10.85 26.95 18.29
C SER A 78 10.32 28.03 19.22
N GLY A 79 9.09 27.89 19.71
CA GLY A 79 8.38 28.93 20.48
C GLY A 79 7.87 30.09 19.61
N GLU A 80 8.09 30.04 18.29
CA GLU A 80 7.68 31.08 17.33
C GLU A 80 6.33 30.75 16.69
N ILE A 81 5.63 31.76 16.14
CA ILE A 81 4.39 31.54 15.37
C ILE A 81 4.68 30.58 14.22
N MET A 82 3.85 29.55 14.07
CA MET A 82 4.01 28.55 13.02
C MET A 82 3.79 29.17 11.63
N SER A 83 4.80 29.10 10.78
CA SER A 83 4.74 29.57 9.39
C SER A 83 4.10 28.52 8.46
N ASP A 84 4.40 27.24 8.69
CA ASP A 84 3.80 26.11 7.99
C ASP A 84 3.42 24.99 8.97
N PRO A 85 2.24 25.08 9.62
CA PRO A 85 1.81 24.11 10.61
C PRO A 85 1.54 22.73 9.98
N VAL A 86 2.15 21.69 10.55
CA VAL A 86 2.02 20.28 10.13
C VAL A 86 1.72 19.39 11.32
N VAL A 87 0.90 18.36 11.11
CA VAL A 87 0.52 17.34 12.09
C VAL A 87 1.44 16.13 11.97
N LEU A 88 2.00 15.72 13.11
CA LEU A 88 2.78 14.50 13.25
C LEU A 88 1.87 13.29 13.55
N ALA A 89 2.36 12.05 13.41
CA ALA A 89 1.60 10.84 13.74
C ALA A 89 1.03 10.82 15.18
N SER A 90 1.66 11.55 16.10
CA SER A 90 1.18 11.75 17.49
C SER A 90 -0.05 12.68 17.60
N GLY A 91 -0.50 13.28 16.50
CA GLY A 91 -1.59 14.26 16.47
C GLY A 91 -1.19 15.68 16.92
N GLN A 92 0.08 15.91 17.27
CA GLN A 92 0.59 17.24 17.64
C GLN A 92 0.96 18.05 16.39
N THR A 93 0.72 19.36 16.45
CA THR A 93 1.05 20.30 15.36
C THR A 93 2.37 21.02 15.66
N PHE A 94 3.26 21.07 14.67
CA PHE A 94 4.54 21.78 14.73
C PHE A 94 4.72 22.62 13.48
N ASP A 95 5.63 23.58 13.51
CA ASP A 95 6.10 24.23 12.28
C ASP A 95 7.03 23.28 11.51
N ARG A 96 6.77 23.10 10.20
CA ARG A 96 7.42 22.12 9.33
C ARG A 96 8.96 22.14 9.41
N PRO A 97 9.66 23.28 9.32
CA PRO A 97 11.12 23.29 9.27
C PRO A 97 11.76 22.67 10.53
N TYR A 98 11.15 22.92 11.70
CA TYR A 98 11.67 22.48 12.98
C TYR A 98 11.42 20.99 13.22
N ILE A 99 10.22 20.49 12.90
CA ILE A 99 9.90 19.08 13.06
C ILE A 99 10.59 18.22 12.00
N GLN A 100 10.75 18.72 10.77
CA GLN A 100 11.51 18.02 9.74
C GLN A 100 12.98 17.87 10.14
N LYS A 101 13.61 18.94 10.68
CA LYS A 101 14.97 18.87 11.22
C LYS A 101 15.10 17.87 12.36
N TRP A 102 14.08 17.76 13.22
CA TRP A 102 14.03 16.76 14.28
C TRP A 102 14.01 15.33 13.73
N LEU A 103 13.17 15.05 12.73
CA LEU A 103 13.06 13.74 12.09
C LEU A 103 14.30 13.35 11.27
N ASN A 104 14.94 14.33 10.62
CA ASN A 104 16.15 14.14 9.82
C ASN A 104 17.37 13.77 10.69
N LYS A 105 17.38 14.13 11.98
CA LYS A 105 18.39 13.68 12.95
C LYS A 105 18.22 12.22 13.39
N GLY A 106 17.26 11.49 12.81
CA GLY A 106 16.98 10.10 13.12
C GLY A 106 16.04 9.91 14.31
N ASN A 107 15.51 10.98 14.89
CA ASN A 107 14.55 10.86 15.99
C ASN A 107 13.24 10.23 15.48
N ARG A 108 12.72 9.28 16.26
CA ARG A 108 11.46 8.57 15.99
C ARG A 108 10.43 8.74 17.10
N THR A 109 10.63 9.75 17.95
CA THR A 109 9.72 10.13 19.03
C THR A 109 9.15 11.51 18.76
N CYS A 110 7.92 11.74 19.22
CA CYS A 110 7.32 13.05 19.26
C CYS A 110 8.09 13.94 20.26
N PRO A 111 8.60 15.12 19.87
CA PRO A 111 9.37 15.98 20.78
C PRO A 111 8.59 16.40 22.03
N GLN A 112 7.27 16.56 21.89
CA GLN A 112 6.41 17.05 22.96
C GLN A 112 5.83 15.92 23.83
N THR A 113 5.35 14.83 23.22
CA THR A 113 4.68 13.74 23.95
C THR A 113 5.61 12.58 24.29
N GLN A 114 6.83 12.56 23.75
CA GLN A 114 7.81 11.48 23.89
C GLN A 114 7.31 10.10 23.39
N GLN A 115 6.17 10.05 22.70
CA GLN A 115 5.62 8.83 22.13
C GLN A 115 6.39 8.43 20.87
N CYS A 116 6.63 7.12 20.69
CA CYS A 116 7.16 6.57 19.45
C CYS A 116 6.18 6.78 18.29
N LEU A 117 6.70 7.26 17.16
CA LEU A 117 5.91 7.56 15.97
C LEU A 117 5.68 6.27 15.16
N THR A 118 4.42 6.01 14.81
CA THR A 118 4.04 4.92 13.90
C THR A 118 4.50 5.17 12.46
N HIS A 119 4.57 6.43 12.06
CA HIS A 119 5.13 6.89 10.78
C HIS A 119 5.70 8.31 10.90
N THR A 120 6.56 8.69 9.96
CA THR A 120 7.21 10.02 9.93
C THR A 120 6.61 10.98 8.90
N VAL A 121 5.47 10.64 8.31
CA VAL A 121 4.74 11.50 7.37
C VAL A 121 4.26 12.76 8.09
N LEU A 122 4.53 13.93 7.52
CA LEU A 122 4.05 15.24 7.99
C LEU A 122 2.83 15.67 7.19
N ILE A 123 1.69 15.82 7.87
CA ILE A 123 0.41 16.14 7.23
C ILE A 123 0.14 17.65 7.38
N PRO A 124 -0.03 18.44 6.31
CA PRO A 124 -0.32 19.87 6.42
C PRO A 124 -1.59 20.16 7.25
N ASN A 125 -1.51 21.11 8.19
CA ASN A 125 -2.65 21.57 8.99
C ASN A 125 -3.18 22.91 8.45
N ILE A 126 -3.91 22.85 7.34
CA ILE A 126 -4.40 24.05 6.63
C ILE A 126 -5.30 24.92 7.51
N LEU A 127 -6.13 24.31 8.36
CA LEU A 127 -7.01 25.04 9.27
C LEU A 127 -6.24 25.91 10.26
N VAL A 128 -5.21 25.36 10.92
CA VAL A 128 -4.40 26.13 11.87
C VAL A 128 -3.69 27.28 11.14
N ARG A 129 -3.23 27.06 9.91
CA ARG A 129 -2.63 28.11 9.09
C ARG A 129 -3.60 29.24 8.77
N GLU A 130 -4.84 28.92 8.40
CA GLU A 130 -5.88 29.92 8.12
C GLU A 130 -6.20 30.77 9.35
N ILE A 131 -6.32 30.13 10.51
CA ILE A 131 -6.61 30.80 11.79
C ILE A 131 -5.45 31.70 12.22
N ILE A 132 -4.20 31.23 12.09
CA ILE A 132 -3.01 32.05 12.37
C ILE A 132 -2.98 33.27 11.43
N SER A 133 -3.30 33.07 10.15
CA SER A 133 -3.36 34.15 9.15
C SER A 133 -4.41 35.20 9.51
N GLU A 134 -5.60 34.78 9.95
CA GLU A 134 -6.66 35.68 10.39
C GLU A 134 -6.27 36.44 11.66
N TRP A 135 -5.70 35.75 12.65
CA TRP A 135 -5.22 36.36 13.90
C TRP A 135 -4.12 37.39 13.66
N CYS A 136 -3.12 37.08 12.82
CA CYS A 136 -2.04 38.00 12.45
C CYS A 136 -2.57 39.27 11.78
N LYS A 137 -3.55 39.14 10.87
CA LYS A 137 -4.20 40.29 10.21
C LYS A 137 -4.93 41.18 11.21
N GLU A 138 -5.67 40.59 12.15
CA GLU A 138 -6.45 41.32 13.16
C GLU A 138 -5.54 42.07 14.16
N HIS A 139 -4.43 41.45 14.57
CA HIS A 139 -3.50 42.00 15.56
C HIS A 139 -2.35 42.81 14.96
N ARG A 140 -2.34 43.01 13.64
CA ARG A 140 -1.27 43.70 12.87
C ARG A 140 0.12 43.11 13.12
N VAL A 141 0.19 41.81 13.38
CA VAL A 141 1.44 41.05 13.50
C VAL A 141 1.81 40.58 12.10
N GLU A 142 3.07 40.78 11.69
CA GLU A 142 3.54 40.25 10.41
C GLU A 142 3.38 38.73 10.39
N LEU A 143 2.65 38.22 9.39
CA LEU A 143 2.51 36.79 9.19
C LEU A 143 3.90 36.25 8.82
N PRO A 144 4.46 35.29 9.58
CA PRO A 144 5.72 34.66 9.19
C PRO A 144 5.58 34.13 7.77
N GLN A 145 6.42 34.64 6.87
CA GLN A 145 6.48 34.09 5.53
C GLN A 145 6.88 32.61 5.67
N ARG A 146 6.23 31.74 4.89
CA ARG A 146 6.73 30.38 4.73
C ARG A 146 8.19 30.51 4.33
N ILE A 147 9.09 30.11 5.22
CA ILE A 147 10.50 29.97 4.87
C ILE A 147 10.48 28.89 3.78
N PRO A 148 10.81 29.23 2.51
CA PRO A 148 10.98 28.19 1.51
C PRO A 148 12.04 27.26 2.08
N GLU A 149 11.73 25.97 2.16
CA GLU A 149 12.63 25.02 2.78
C GLU A 149 14.05 25.25 2.26
N ILE A 150 15.00 25.52 3.17
CA ILE A 150 16.41 25.67 2.82
C ILE A 150 16.83 24.34 2.17
N GLY A 151 16.78 24.30 0.84
CA GLY A 151 17.09 23.12 0.04
C GLY A 151 16.02 22.60 -0.90
N GLU A 152 14.76 23.06 -0.93
CA GLU A 152 13.78 22.47 -1.86
C GLU A 152 13.74 23.10 -3.26
N HIS A 153 14.11 24.36 -3.41
CA HIS A 153 14.08 24.99 -4.73
C HIS A 153 15.42 24.83 -5.44
N VAL A 154 15.39 24.08 -6.55
CA VAL A 154 16.49 24.03 -7.52
C VAL A 154 16.70 25.46 -8.04
N THR A 155 17.85 26.05 -7.74
CA THR A 155 18.18 27.40 -8.19
C THR A 155 18.42 27.42 -9.70
N GLU A 156 18.41 28.61 -10.31
CA GLU A 156 18.77 28.74 -11.73
C GLU A 156 20.20 28.27 -12.01
N LEU A 157 21.11 28.48 -11.05
CA LEU A 157 22.46 27.94 -11.11
C LEU A 157 22.46 26.40 -11.11
N ASP A 158 21.63 25.78 -10.27
CA ASP A 158 21.48 24.33 -10.25
C ASP A 158 20.90 23.79 -11.57
N ARG A 159 19.95 24.49 -12.19
CA ARG A 159 19.42 24.12 -13.52
C ARG A 159 20.50 24.19 -14.60
N ASN A 160 21.27 25.29 -14.62
CA ASN A 160 22.40 25.45 -15.54
C ASN A 160 23.47 24.37 -15.32
N ASN A 161 23.73 24.00 -14.06
CA ASN A 161 24.63 22.90 -13.74
C ASN A 161 24.10 21.56 -14.25
N VAL A 162 22.79 21.27 -14.11
CA VAL A 162 22.17 20.06 -14.67
C VAL A 162 22.34 20.04 -16.19
N ASN A 163 22.01 21.14 -16.88
CA ASN A 163 22.15 21.23 -18.34
C ASN A 163 23.61 21.02 -18.79
N SER A 164 24.59 21.63 -18.11
CA SER A 164 26.01 21.40 -18.40
C SER A 164 26.44 19.94 -18.19
N LEU A 165 25.86 19.24 -17.20
CA LEU A 165 26.12 17.81 -17.02
C LEU A 165 25.48 16.98 -18.13
N LEU A 166 24.28 17.32 -18.59
CA LEU A 166 23.63 16.64 -19.72
C LEU A 166 24.41 16.82 -21.02
N GLU A 167 24.96 18.00 -21.31
CA GLU A 167 25.85 18.20 -22.46
C GLU A 167 27.10 17.30 -22.39
N LYS A 168 27.69 17.16 -21.20
CA LYS A 168 28.85 16.27 -20.97
C LYS A 168 28.51 14.78 -21.12
N MET A 169 27.25 14.40 -20.96
CA MET A 169 26.77 13.04 -21.22
C MET A 169 26.78 12.70 -22.71
N SER A 170 26.83 13.68 -23.61
CA SER A 170 27.01 13.47 -25.06
C SER A 170 28.46 13.57 -25.53
N SER A 171 29.42 13.71 -24.60
CA SER A 171 30.83 13.96 -24.91
C SER A 171 31.68 12.68 -24.82
N SER A 172 32.93 12.77 -24.36
CA SER A 172 33.83 11.61 -24.24
C SER A 172 33.38 10.63 -23.14
N LEU A 173 33.73 9.34 -23.24
CA LEU A 173 33.38 8.33 -22.22
C LEU A 173 33.82 8.73 -20.79
N SER A 174 34.99 9.35 -20.66
CA SER A 174 35.49 9.84 -19.37
C SER A 174 34.56 10.92 -18.78
N GLU A 175 34.10 11.86 -19.61
CA GLU A 175 33.18 12.91 -19.20
C GLU A 175 31.78 12.37 -18.91
N GLN A 176 31.31 11.39 -19.69
CA GLN A 176 30.05 10.69 -19.45
C GLN A 176 30.01 10.09 -18.06
N LYS A 177 31.05 9.34 -17.67
CA LYS A 177 31.13 8.74 -16.33
C LYS A 177 31.12 9.77 -15.21
N VAL A 178 31.87 10.87 -15.38
CA VAL A 178 31.90 11.95 -14.38
C VAL A 178 30.54 12.64 -14.28
N ALA A 179 29.90 12.90 -15.42
CA ALA A 179 28.57 13.52 -15.48
C ALA A 179 27.50 12.62 -14.86
N ALA A 180 27.49 11.33 -15.20
CA ALA A 180 26.58 10.33 -14.66
C ALA A 180 26.64 10.27 -13.14
N LYS A 181 27.84 10.18 -12.56
CA LYS A 181 28.00 10.17 -11.09
C LYS A 181 27.47 11.44 -10.43
N LYS A 182 27.71 12.61 -11.03
CA LYS A 182 27.20 13.88 -10.50
C LYS A 182 25.68 13.96 -10.59
N LEU A 183 25.08 13.54 -11.71
CA LEU A 183 23.63 13.47 -11.87
C LEU A 183 22.99 12.47 -10.89
N GLN A 184 23.63 11.34 -10.65
CA GLN A 184 23.20 10.36 -9.64
C GLN A 184 23.19 10.98 -8.23
N MET A 185 24.23 11.73 -7.86
CA MET A 185 24.27 12.45 -6.57
C MET A 185 23.13 13.48 -6.45
N LEU A 186 22.85 14.23 -7.52
CA LEU A 186 21.76 15.23 -7.53
C LEU A 186 20.38 14.57 -7.40
N THR A 187 20.11 13.53 -8.19
CA THR A 187 18.83 12.80 -8.15
C THR A 187 18.59 12.08 -6.82
N LYS A 188 19.66 11.69 -6.11
CA LYS A 188 19.57 11.13 -4.76
C LYS A 188 19.32 12.20 -3.69
N ARG A 189 19.82 13.43 -3.90
CA ARG A 189 19.80 14.51 -2.91
C ARG A 189 18.38 14.96 -2.56
N LEU A 190 17.58 15.35 -3.55
CA LEU A 190 16.24 15.93 -3.33
C LEU A 190 15.25 15.54 -4.43
N PRO A 191 13.94 15.45 -4.12
CA PRO A 191 12.89 15.23 -5.11
C PRO A 191 12.87 16.27 -6.23
N SER A 192 13.10 17.54 -5.92
CA SER A 192 13.07 18.63 -6.90
C SER A 192 14.11 18.50 -8.02
N PHE A 193 15.26 17.86 -7.76
CA PHE A 193 16.23 17.54 -8.82
C PHE A 193 15.68 16.48 -9.78
N ARG A 194 14.87 15.55 -9.30
CA ARG A 194 14.24 14.53 -10.16
C ARG A 194 13.20 15.16 -11.07
N ALA A 195 12.42 16.12 -10.56
CA ALA A 195 11.48 16.89 -11.35
C ALA A 195 12.22 17.67 -12.45
N VAL A 196 13.20 18.50 -12.09
CA VAL A 196 13.96 19.32 -13.07
C VAL A 196 14.69 18.48 -14.11
N ILE A 197 15.32 17.37 -13.71
CA ILE A 197 16.01 16.50 -14.67
C ILE A 197 14.97 15.78 -15.55
N GLY A 198 13.83 15.36 -15.02
CA GLY A 198 12.78 14.69 -15.79
C GLY A 198 12.05 15.61 -16.78
N GLU A 199 11.92 16.90 -16.48
CA GLU A 199 11.37 17.94 -17.36
C GLU A 199 12.31 18.31 -18.52
N SER A 200 13.60 17.97 -18.40
CA SER A 200 14.61 18.21 -19.45
C SER A 200 14.69 17.04 -20.43
N ASP A 201 15.51 17.17 -21.49
CA ASP A 201 15.80 16.10 -22.45
C ASP A 201 16.66 14.95 -21.88
N ALA A 202 16.82 14.87 -20.56
CA ALA A 202 17.63 13.86 -19.91
C ALA A 202 17.10 12.43 -20.14
N ILE A 203 15.79 12.19 -20.06
CA ILE A 203 15.24 10.82 -20.20
C ILE A 203 15.55 10.24 -21.58
N PRO A 204 15.23 10.89 -22.71
CA PRO A 204 15.65 10.42 -24.04
C PRO A 204 17.16 10.26 -24.17
N LEU A 205 17.95 11.20 -23.64
CA LEU A 205 19.42 11.14 -23.68
C LEU A 205 19.97 9.90 -22.97
N LEU A 206 19.51 9.63 -21.74
CA LEU A 206 19.93 8.48 -20.94
C LEU A 206 19.58 7.16 -21.65
N LEU A 207 18.38 7.07 -22.24
CA LEU A 207 17.93 5.88 -22.96
C LEU A 207 18.75 5.66 -24.24
N ASN A 208 19.06 6.72 -25.00
CA ASN A 208 19.92 6.62 -26.17
C ASN A 208 21.35 6.18 -25.81
N LEU A 209 21.90 6.66 -24.69
CA LEU A 209 23.19 6.21 -24.19
C LEU A 209 23.15 4.74 -23.77
N LEU A 210 22.09 4.30 -23.10
CA LEU A 210 21.87 2.88 -22.79
C LEU A 210 21.73 2.02 -24.06
N SER A 211 21.20 2.55 -25.16
CA SER A 211 21.18 1.85 -26.45
C SER A 211 22.53 1.79 -27.17
N SER A 212 23.54 2.53 -26.73
CA SER A 212 24.82 2.61 -27.42
C SER A 212 25.74 1.43 -27.13
N ASP A 213 26.58 1.05 -28.11
CA ASP A 213 27.60 0.00 -27.95
C ASP A 213 28.56 0.26 -26.78
N ILE A 214 28.76 1.54 -26.43
CA ILE A 214 29.60 1.97 -25.32
C ILE A 214 28.99 1.53 -23.98
N ALA A 215 27.69 1.74 -23.77
CA ALA A 215 27.05 1.32 -22.53
C ALA A 215 26.95 -0.21 -22.42
N ILE A 216 26.81 -0.92 -23.54
CA ILE A 216 26.83 -2.38 -23.58
C ILE A 216 28.19 -2.94 -23.15
N THR A 217 29.29 -2.23 -23.47
CA THR A 217 30.65 -2.66 -23.13
C THR A 217 31.14 -2.17 -21.77
N ASP A 218 30.66 -1.01 -21.31
CA ASP A 218 31.07 -0.40 -20.04
C ASP A 218 30.02 -0.58 -18.94
N THR A 219 30.15 -1.67 -18.18
CA THR A 219 29.23 -2.02 -17.08
C THR A 219 29.11 -0.91 -16.03
N SER A 220 30.18 -0.15 -15.77
CA SER A 220 30.14 0.92 -14.77
C SER A 220 29.26 2.09 -15.24
N LEU A 221 29.37 2.50 -16.50
CA LEU A 221 28.52 3.55 -17.05
C LEU A 221 27.06 3.07 -17.11
N GLN A 222 26.83 1.83 -17.56
CA GLN A 222 25.51 1.22 -17.61
C GLN A 222 24.81 1.25 -16.24
N GLU A 223 25.50 0.81 -15.18
CA GLU A 223 24.96 0.83 -13.81
C GLU A 223 24.63 2.25 -13.34
N ASP A 224 25.50 3.22 -13.63
CA ASP A 224 25.27 4.62 -13.28
C ASP A 224 24.02 5.17 -14.01
N LEU A 225 23.86 4.89 -15.31
CA LEU A 225 22.71 5.32 -16.11
C LEU A 225 21.39 4.69 -15.63
N ILE A 226 21.39 3.38 -15.37
CA ILE A 226 20.21 2.67 -14.82
C ILE A 226 19.85 3.21 -13.44
N THR A 227 20.83 3.54 -12.60
CA THR A 227 20.57 4.12 -11.28
C THR A 227 19.99 5.53 -11.37
N ILE A 228 20.42 6.34 -12.34
CA ILE A 228 19.80 7.64 -12.59
C ILE A 228 18.33 7.44 -13.00
N LEU A 229 18.05 6.53 -13.94
CA LEU A 229 16.70 6.24 -14.40
C LEU A 229 15.80 5.74 -13.25
N LEU A 230 16.31 4.87 -12.39
CA LEU A 230 15.65 4.46 -11.14
C LEU A 230 15.31 5.68 -10.28
N ASN A 231 16.27 6.55 -9.98
CA ASN A 231 16.02 7.72 -9.16
C ASN A 231 14.96 8.65 -9.78
N LEU A 232 14.99 8.84 -11.11
CA LEU A 232 13.99 9.63 -11.82
C LEU A 232 12.59 9.02 -11.75
N SER A 233 12.47 7.69 -11.87
CA SER A 233 11.19 6.97 -11.80
C SER A 233 10.48 7.07 -10.44
N ILE A 234 11.20 7.42 -9.38
CA ILE A 234 10.60 7.62 -8.04
C ILE A 234 9.64 8.82 -8.07
N HIS A 235 9.89 9.84 -8.91
CA HIS A 235 9.02 11.01 -9.04
C HIS A 235 7.80 10.70 -9.91
N ASP A 236 6.58 11.08 -9.49
CA ASP A 236 5.33 10.70 -10.16
C ASP A 236 5.23 11.24 -11.59
N ASP A 237 5.56 12.52 -11.80
CA ASP A 237 5.47 13.16 -13.12
C ASP A 237 6.39 12.50 -14.17
N ASN A 238 7.50 11.92 -13.72
CA ASN A 238 8.48 11.27 -14.59
C ASN A 238 8.03 9.87 -15.03
N LYS A 239 7.19 9.18 -14.26
CA LYS A 239 6.81 7.78 -14.52
C LYS A 239 6.15 7.62 -15.88
N ARG A 240 5.29 8.57 -16.25
CA ARG A 240 4.60 8.60 -17.54
C ARG A 240 5.59 8.88 -18.67
N ILE A 241 6.44 9.90 -18.51
CA ILE A 241 7.44 10.31 -19.51
C ILE A 241 8.41 9.16 -19.84
N ILE A 242 8.87 8.44 -18.80
CA ILE A 242 9.77 7.30 -18.98
C ILE A 242 9.08 6.19 -19.79
N VAL A 243 7.88 5.77 -19.42
CA VAL A 243 7.18 4.64 -20.08
C VAL A 243 6.69 4.98 -21.49
N GLU A 244 6.31 6.23 -21.74
CA GLU A 244 5.91 6.70 -23.08
C GLU A 244 7.09 6.73 -24.07
N ASN A 245 8.34 6.77 -23.59
CA ASN A 245 9.49 6.64 -24.46
C ASN A 245 9.60 5.19 -24.99
N PRO A 246 9.59 4.98 -26.32
CA PRO A 246 9.53 3.64 -26.91
C PRO A 246 10.77 2.78 -26.62
N LEU A 247 11.91 3.38 -26.23
CA LEU A 247 13.12 2.66 -25.89
C LEU A 247 13.13 2.16 -24.44
N ALA A 248 12.36 2.77 -23.54
CA ALA A 248 12.49 2.56 -22.11
C ALA A 248 12.21 1.11 -21.69
N ILE A 249 11.00 0.61 -21.94
CA ILE A 249 10.63 -0.75 -21.52
C ILE A 249 11.51 -1.81 -22.22
N PRO A 250 11.75 -1.75 -23.56
CA PRO A 250 12.61 -2.72 -24.23
C PRO A 250 14.04 -2.78 -23.64
N LEU A 251 14.65 -1.63 -23.34
CA LEU A 251 16.00 -1.58 -22.74
C LEU A 251 16.00 -2.11 -21.31
N LEU A 252 15.02 -1.72 -20.49
CA LEU A 252 14.90 -2.23 -19.12
C LEU A 252 14.77 -3.75 -19.13
N ILE A 253 13.94 -4.32 -20.00
CA ILE A 253 13.78 -5.78 -20.11
C ILE A 253 15.05 -6.45 -20.65
N HIS A 254 15.74 -5.84 -21.61
CA HIS A 254 17.03 -6.33 -22.12
C HIS A 254 18.05 -6.45 -20.98
N TYR A 255 18.29 -5.36 -20.25
CA TYR A 255 19.26 -5.35 -19.16
C TYR A 255 18.81 -6.15 -17.93
N LEU A 256 17.50 -6.38 -17.74
CA LEU A 256 17.00 -7.31 -16.74
C LEU A 256 17.37 -8.76 -17.06
N LYS A 257 17.54 -9.10 -18.34
CA LYS A 257 17.95 -10.44 -18.81
C LYS A 257 19.47 -10.64 -18.76
N VAL A 258 20.24 -9.66 -19.22
CA VAL A 258 21.69 -9.84 -19.44
C VAL A 258 22.60 -9.08 -18.46
N GLY A 259 22.04 -8.18 -17.66
CA GLY A 259 22.81 -7.30 -16.77
C GLY A 259 23.43 -8.03 -15.58
N ALA A 260 24.41 -7.38 -14.95
CA ALA A 260 24.92 -7.82 -13.65
C ALA A 260 23.82 -7.77 -12.58
N ILE A 261 24.01 -8.49 -11.48
CA ILE A 261 22.99 -8.60 -10.42
C ILE A 261 22.52 -7.23 -9.89
N GLU A 262 23.42 -6.26 -9.75
CA GLU A 262 23.08 -4.92 -9.27
C GLU A 262 22.29 -4.12 -10.32
N THR A 263 22.66 -4.24 -11.60
CA THR A 263 21.87 -3.67 -12.71
C THR A 263 20.45 -4.24 -12.70
N ARG A 264 20.32 -5.56 -12.66
CA ARG A 264 19.04 -6.26 -12.69
C ARG A 264 18.16 -5.91 -11.49
N ARG A 265 18.77 -5.81 -10.31
CA ARG A 265 18.13 -5.33 -9.09
C ARG A 265 17.59 -3.90 -9.25
N ASN A 266 18.41 -2.97 -9.75
CA ASN A 266 17.98 -1.59 -9.97
C ASN A 266 16.87 -1.49 -11.03
N ILE A 267 16.88 -2.37 -12.03
CA ILE A 267 15.80 -2.46 -13.01
C ILE A 267 14.52 -3.00 -12.38
N ALA A 268 14.58 -4.06 -11.57
CA ALA A 268 13.41 -4.56 -10.85
C ALA A 268 12.79 -3.46 -9.98
N ALA A 269 13.61 -2.69 -9.26
CA ALA A 269 13.16 -1.52 -8.50
C ALA A 269 12.55 -0.43 -9.41
N THR A 270 13.11 -0.21 -10.60
CA THR A 270 12.59 0.76 -11.58
C THR A 270 11.23 0.31 -12.14
N LEU A 271 11.06 -0.97 -12.45
CA LEU A 271 9.77 -1.51 -12.88
C LEU A 271 8.73 -1.41 -11.77
N PHE A 272 9.13 -1.64 -10.51
CA PHE A 272 8.28 -1.46 -9.34
C PHE A 272 7.78 -0.01 -9.21
N THR A 273 8.68 0.99 -9.26
CA THR A 273 8.30 2.41 -9.14
C THR A 273 7.43 2.87 -10.31
N LEU A 274 7.77 2.50 -11.55
CA LEU A 274 6.97 2.84 -12.73
C LEU A 274 5.57 2.23 -12.70
N SER A 275 5.43 1.05 -12.08
CA SER A 275 4.15 0.34 -11.90
C SER A 275 3.22 0.99 -10.86
N ALA A 276 3.60 2.11 -10.23
CA ALA A 276 2.67 2.86 -9.40
C ALA A 276 1.46 3.40 -10.18
N LEU A 277 1.60 3.60 -11.51
CA LEU A 277 0.52 4.01 -12.41
C LEU A 277 -0.11 2.79 -13.09
N ASP A 278 -1.44 2.69 -13.08
CA ASP A 278 -2.16 1.55 -13.68
C ASP A 278 -1.91 1.39 -15.18
N SER A 279 -1.80 2.51 -15.92
CA SER A 279 -1.44 2.49 -17.35
C SER A 279 -0.08 1.83 -17.60
N ASN A 280 0.89 2.08 -16.73
CA ASN A 280 2.24 1.55 -16.85
C ASN A 280 2.27 0.05 -16.52
N LYS A 281 1.50 -0.40 -15.53
CA LYS A 281 1.42 -1.84 -15.17
C LYS A 281 1.08 -2.70 -16.38
N LEU A 282 0.07 -2.29 -17.14
CA LEU A 282 -0.41 -3.04 -18.31
C LEU A 282 0.63 -3.07 -19.44
N LEU A 283 1.32 -1.94 -19.68
CA LEU A 283 2.37 -1.87 -20.70
C LEU A 283 3.56 -2.75 -20.33
N ILE A 284 4.03 -2.66 -19.09
CA ILE A 284 5.17 -3.45 -18.59
C ILE A 284 4.84 -4.95 -18.62
N GLY A 285 3.66 -5.35 -18.14
CA GLY A 285 3.23 -6.75 -18.13
C GLY A 285 3.15 -7.37 -19.53
N LYS A 286 2.65 -6.63 -20.53
CA LYS A 286 2.60 -7.07 -21.94
C LYS A 286 3.95 -7.10 -22.65
N SER A 287 4.99 -6.52 -22.05
CA SER A 287 6.30 -6.40 -22.68
C SER A 287 7.23 -7.60 -22.43
N GLY A 288 6.75 -8.63 -21.72
CA GLY A 288 7.56 -9.82 -21.39
C GLY A 288 8.48 -9.61 -20.19
N ALA A 289 8.10 -8.74 -19.24
CA ALA A 289 8.88 -8.45 -18.03
C ALA A 289 8.85 -9.60 -17.01
N PHE A 290 7.83 -10.47 -17.04
CA PHE A 290 7.63 -11.51 -16.03
C PHE A 290 8.75 -12.54 -16.01
N LYS A 291 9.07 -13.16 -17.15
CA LYS A 291 10.09 -14.22 -17.20
C LYS A 291 11.45 -13.77 -16.63
N PRO A 292 12.01 -12.61 -17.04
CA PRO A 292 13.27 -12.12 -16.45
C PRO A 292 13.18 -11.75 -14.96
N LEU A 293 12.01 -11.31 -14.47
CA LEU A 293 11.78 -11.09 -13.03
C LEU A 293 11.76 -12.42 -12.26
N PHE A 294 11.21 -13.48 -12.85
CA PHE A 294 11.22 -14.82 -12.26
C PHE A 294 12.63 -15.38 -12.21
N ASP A 295 13.39 -15.23 -13.31
CA ASP A 295 14.80 -15.64 -13.36
C ASP A 295 15.62 -14.89 -12.29
N LEU A 296 15.37 -13.58 -12.07
CA LEU A 296 16.03 -12.81 -11.01
C LEU A 296 15.66 -13.30 -9.60
N LEU A 297 14.41 -13.74 -9.41
CA LEU A 297 13.94 -14.34 -8.16
C LEU A 297 14.55 -15.74 -7.90
N GLU A 298 15.03 -16.42 -8.93
CA GLU A 298 15.64 -17.75 -8.80
C GLU A 298 17.11 -17.72 -8.36
N GLU A 299 17.85 -16.65 -8.65
CA GLU A 299 19.32 -16.56 -8.54
C GLU A 299 19.93 -16.44 -7.14
N GLY A 300 19.12 -16.34 -6.08
CA GLY A 300 19.59 -16.48 -4.71
C GLY A 300 20.19 -15.23 -4.05
N ASN A 301 20.32 -14.08 -4.74
CA ASN A 301 20.70 -12.82 -4.09
C ASN A 301 19.50 -12.23 -3.32
N PRO A 302 19.52 -12.13 -1.98
CA PRO A 302 18.31 -11.80 -1.21
C PRO A 302 17.72 -10.41 -1.52
N LEU A 303 18.57 -9.43 -1.82
CA LEU A 303 18.13 -8.07 -2.15
C LEU A 303 17.48 -8.03 -3.54
N ALA A 304 18.12 -8.66 -4.53
CA ALA A 304 17.58 -8.74 -5.88
C ALA A 304 16.27 -9.51 -5.95
N MET A 305 16.19 -10.63 -5.22
CA MET A 305 14.96 -11.42 -5.09
C MET A 305 13.83 -10.61 -4.45
N LYS A 306 14.14 -9.82 -3.42
CA LYS A 306 13.15 -8.96 -2.76
C LYS A 306 12.65 -7.84 -3.68
N ASP A 307 13.53 -7.23 -4.47
CA ASP A 307 13.15 -6.21 -5.45
C ASP A 307 12.33 -6.83 -6.60
N ALA A 308 12.68 -8.04 -7.06
CA ALA A 308 11.92 -8.79 -8.04
C ALA A 308 10.51 -9.16 -7.52
N ALA A 309 10.40 -9.68 -6.30
CA ALA A 309 9.12 -10.02 -5.67
C ALA A 309 8.20 -8.80 -5.54
N GLN A 310 8.74 -7.64 -5.14
CA GLN A 310 7.98 -6.39 -5.07
C GLN A 310 7.47 -5.95 -6.46
N ALA A 311 8.32 -6.03 -7.49
CA ALA A 311 7.94 -5.72 -8.86
C ALA A 311 6.83 -6.64 -9.38
N ILE A 312 6.96 -7.96 -9.15
CA ILE A 312 5.93 -8.95 -9.53
C ILE A 312 4.62 -8.66 -8.80
N PHE A 313 4.67 -8.40 -7.48
CA PHE A 313 3.49 -8.10 -6.67
C PHE A 313 2.72 -6.89 -7.23
N ILE A 314 3.40 -5.76 -7.47
CA ILE A 314 2.73 -4.55 -7.96
C ILE A 314 2.17 -4.74 -9.37
N LEU A 315 2.89 -5.43 -10.26
CA LEU A 315 2.44 -5.73 -11.62
C LEU A 315 1.18 -6.59 -11.60
N CYS A 316 1.14 -7.61 -10.75
CA CYS A 316 0.00 -8.51 -10.59
C CYS A 316 -1.21 -7.87 -9.88
N THR A 317 -1.13 -6.61 -9.44
CA THR A 317 -2.33 -5.90 -8.96
C THR A 317 -3.31 -5.62 -10.11
N ALA A 318 -2.82 -5.53 -11.35
CA ALA A 318 -3.65 -5.48 -12.56
C ALA A 318 -4.12 -6.88 -12.96
N LEU A 319 -5.41 -7.03 -13.30
CA LEU A 319 -6.04 -8.33 -13.56
C LEU A 319 -5.40 -9.05 -14.75
N GLU A 320 -5.17 -8.35 -15.85
CA GLU A 320 -4.59 -8.87 -17.09
C GLU A 320 -3.19 -9.44 -16.85
N ASN A 321 -2.42 -8.76 -15.99
CA ASN A 321 -1.08 -9.17 -15.63
C ASN A 321 -1.06 -10.44 -14.77
N LYS A 322 -2.11 -10.70 -13.97
CA LYS A 322 -2.22 -11.96 -13.20
C LYS A 322 -2.25 -13.16 -14.15
N GLN A 323 -3.08 -13.09 -15.18
CA GLN A 323 -3.21 -14.15 -16.18
C GLN A 323 -1.88 -14.39 -16.91
N THR A 324 -1.20 -13.31 -17.33
CA THR A 324 0.13 -13.42 -17.96
C THR A 324 1.15 -14.05 -17.01
N ALA A 325 1.23 -13.61 -15.76
CA ALA A 325 2.16 -14.15 -14.77
C ALA A 325 1.93 -15.65 -14.52
N VAL A 326 0.67 -16.09 -14.42
CA VAL A 326 0.30 -17.50 -14.25
C VAL A 326 0.74 -18.32 -15.46
N SER A 327 0.44 -17.85 -16.68
CA SER A 327 0.86 -18.54 -17.91
C SER A 327 2.38 -18.65 -18.08
N GLU A 328 3.15 -17.74 -17.47
CA GLU A 328 4.61 -17.74 -17.45
C GLU A 328 5.20 -18.60 -16.31
N GLY A 329 4.36 -19.32 -15.55
CA GLY A 329 4.78 -20.31 -14.55
C GLY A 329 5.13 -19.76 -13.17
N VAL A 330 4.60 -18.58 -12.80
CA VAL A 330 4.91 -17.94 -11.51
C VAL A 330 4.50 -18.80 -10.30
N VAL A 331 3.43 -19.60 -10.42
CA VAL A 331 2.88 -20.39 -9.30
C VAL A 331 3.85 -21.49 -8.91
N MET A 332 4.31 -22.31 -9.87
CA MET A 332 5.32 -23.33 -9.65
C MET A 332 6.61 -22.75 -9.04
N MET A 333 7.13 -21.66 -9.61
CA MET A 333 8.36 -21.02 -9.12
C MET A 333 8.21 -20.53 -7.67
N ILE A 334 7.10 -19.87 -7.33
CA ILE A 334 6.87 -19.38 -5.98
C ILE A 334 6.74 -20.55 -4.99
N LEU A 335 5.95 -21.57 -5.30
CA LEU A 335 5.76 -22.72 -4.39
C LEU A 335 7.07 -23.45 -4.13
N SER A 336 7.95 -23.55 -5.13
CA SER A 336 9.31 -24.06 -4.97
C SER A 336 10.10 -23.24 -3.94
N LYS A 337 10.17 -21.91 -4.10
CA LYS A 337 10.89 -21.02 -3.16
C LYS A 337 10.30 -21.01 -1.75
N ILE A 338 8.97 -21.07 -1.61
CA ILE A 338 8.32 -21.18 -0.30
C ILE A 338 8.69 -22.49 0.39
N SER A 339 8.82 -23.58 -0.37
CA SER A 339 9.21 -24.89 0.16
C SER A 339 10.66 -24.89 0.69
N ASP A 340 11.51 -24.05 0.11
CA ASP A 340 12.88 -23.80 0.56
C ASP A 340 12.98 -22.78 1.73
N ASP A 341 11.85 -22.35 2.30
CA ASP A 341 11.75 -21.30 3.34
C ASP A 341 12.35 -19.94 2.89
N ILE A 342 12.33 -19.64 1.59
CA ILE A 342 12.89 -18.40 0.99
C ILE A 342 11.78 -17.37 0.74
N LEU A 343 11.93 -16.16 1.28
CA LEU A 343 11.02 -15.01 1.07
C LEU A 343 9.53 -15.35 1.27
N VAL A 344 9.23 -16.23 2.23
CA VAL A 344 7.89 -16.80 2.42
C VAL A 344 6.80 -15.74 2.53
N GLU A 345 7.04 -14.65 3.27
CA GLU A 345 6.04 -13.60 3.46
C GLU A 345 5.73 -12.84 2.18
N GLU A 346 6.76 -12.38 1.46
CA GLU A 346 6.62 -11.66 0.20
C GLU A 346 5.97 -12.53 -0.88
N LEU A 347 6.39 -13.79 -0.99
CA LEU A 347 5.90 -14.69 -2.02
C LEU A 347 4.46 -15.19 -1.75
N LEU A 348 4.07 -15.38 -0.50
CA LEU A 348 2.68 -15.67 -0.14
C LEU A 348 1.74 -14.52 -0.48
N ALA A 349 2.20 -13.26 -0.36
CA ALA A 349 1.39 -12.11 -0.77
C ALA A 349 1.10 -12.14 -2.27
N ILE A 350 2.06 -12.58 -3.09
CA ILE A 350 1.87 -12.76 -4.54
C ILE A 350 0.89 -13.92 -4.81
N LEU A 351 1.06 -15.09 -4.18
CA LEU A 351 0.11 -16.20 -4.36
C LEU A 351 -1.32 -15.83 -3.94
N ALA A 352 -1.49 -15.10 -2.84
CA ALA A 352 -2.81 -14.64 -2.40
C ALA A 352 -3.45 -13.63 -3.37
N LEU A 353 -2.65 -12.88 -4.12
CA LEU A 353 -3.15 -12.01 -5.18
C LEU A 353 -3.58 -12.81 -6.42
N LEU A 354 -2.82 -13.86 -6.73
CA LEU A 354 -3.05 -14.77 -7.85
C LEU A 354 -4.16 -15.79 -7.59
N SER A 355 -4.51 -16.09 -6.34
CA SER A 355 -5.60 -17.04 -5.99
C SER A 355 -6.99 -16.57 -6.44
N SER A 356 -7.11 -15.34 -6.92
CA SER A 356 -8.27 -14.85 -7.66
C SER A 356 -8.39 -15.38 -9.10
N GLN A 357 -7.35 -16.01 -9.64
CA GLN A 357 -7.34 -16.64 -10.97
C GLN A 357 -7.59 -18.13 -10.86
N GLU A 358 -8.52 -18.64 -11.67
CA GLU A 358 -8.92 -20.05 -11.66
C GLU A 358 -7.75 -20.99 -11.98
N GLU A 359 -6.99 -20.67 -13.03
CA GLU A 359 -5.82 -21.46 -13.46
C GLU A 359 -4.75 -21.55 -12.36
N ALA A 360 -4.49 -20.44 -11.66
CA ALA A 360 -3.54 -20.41 -10.56
C ALA A 360 -3.96 -21.31 -9.40
N VAL A 361 -5.25 -21.29 -9.04
CA VAL A 361 -5.80 -22.09 -7.95
C VAL A 361 -5.73 -23.58 -8.27
N GLU A 362 -6.05 -23.96 -9.52
CA GLU A 362 -5.92 -25.35 -9.97
C GLU A 362 -4.46 -25.84 -9.95
N GLU A 363 -3.53 -24.99 -10.40
CA GLU A 363 -2.11 -25.30 -10.36
C GLU A 363 -1.60 -25.45 -8.92
N MET A 364 -1.97 -24.54 -8.01
CA MET A 364 -1.63 -24.63 -6.59
C MET A 364 -2.14 -25.94 -5.95
N GLY A 365 -3.36 -26.35 -6.28
CA GLY A 365 -3.93 -27.62 -5.82
C GLY A 365 -3.12 -28.83 -6.31
N LYS A 366 -2.83 -28.89 -7.61
CA LYS A 366 -2.03 -29.97 -8.24
C LYS A 366 -0.62 -30.07 -7.68
N LEU A 367 -0.01 -28.94 -7.31
CA LEU A 367 1.33 -28.86 -6.71
C LEU A 367 1.34 -29.13 -5.19
N GLY A 368 0.22 -29.49 -4.57
CA GLY A 368 0.16 -29.84 -3.15
C GLY A 368 0.38 -28.65 -2.21
N ALA A 369 -0.03 -27.44 -2.63
CA ALA A 369 0.13 -26.22 -1.83
C ALA A 369 -0.59 -26.29 -0.47
N VAL A 370 -1.70 -27.06 -0.37
CA VAL A 370 -2.52 -27.17 0.84
C VAL A 370 -1.69 -27.56 2.06
N ASN A 371 -0.89 -28.61 1.97
CA ASN A 371 -0.08 -29.11 3.08
C ASN A 371 1.04 -28.14 3.49
N HIS A 372 1.63 -27.44 2.53
CA HIS A 372 2.64 -26.42 2.77
C HIS A 372 2.04 -25.22 3.50
N LEU A 373 0.89 -24.72 3.03
CA LEU A 373 0.18 -23.60 3.64
C LEU A 373 -0.26 -23.90 5.08
N LEU A 374 -0.80 -25.10 5.33
CA LEU A 374 -1.14 -25.54 6.69
C LEU A 374 0.10 -25.59 7.61
N THR A 375 1.25 -26.01 7.07
CA THR A 375 2.51 -26.02 7.82
C THR A 375 2.97 -24.61 8.15
N ILE A 376 2.87 -23.67 7.22
CA ILE A 376 3.21 -22.26 7.46
C ILE A 376 2.28 -21.65 8.50
N LEU A 377 0.98 -21.94 8.46
CA LEU A 377 0.01 -21.47 9.46
C LEU A 377 0.37 -21.87 10.89
N ARG A 378 0.91 -23.08 11.08
CA ARG A 378 1.34 -23.55 12.39
C ARG A 378 2.65 -22.91 12.87
N LYS A 379 3.56 -22.60 11.95
CA LYS A 379 4.89 -22.07 12.28
C LYS A 379 4.94 -20.56 12.43
N SER A 380 4.14 -19.83 11.65
CA SER A 380 4.20 -18.37 11.57
C SER A 380 3.53 -17.70 12.77
N ASN A 381 4.10 -16.59 13.24
CA ASN A 381 3.46 -15.67 14.20
C ASN A 381 3.03 -14.35 13.56
N CYS A 382 3.22 -14.19 12.24
CA CYS A 382 2.86 -12.98 11.52
C CYS A 382 1.39 -13.02 11.09
N PRO A 383 0.52 -12.10 11.57
CA PRO A 383 -0.90 -12.11 11.22
C PRO A 383 -1.16 -11.97 9.72
N ARG A 384 -0.33 -11.20 9.01
CA ARG A 384 -0.45 -11.02 7.55
C ARG A 384 -0.14 -12.31 6.79
N THR A 385 0.90 -13.03 7.18
CA THR A 385 1.27 -14.32 6.60
C THR A 385 0.15 -15.33 6.79
N LYS A 386 -0.40 -15.39 8.02
CA LYS A 386 -1.54 -16.27 8.31
C LYS A 386 -2.78 -15.91 7.50
N GLU A 387 -3.10 -14.62 7.38
CA GLU A 387 -4.22 -14.15 6.57
C GLU A 387 -4.06 -14.55 5.09
N ASN A 388 -2.87 -14.37 4.51
CA ASN A 388 -2.57 -14.77 3.13
C ASN A 388 -2.70 -16.29 2.95
N CYS A 389 -2.15 -17.10 3.87
CA CYS A 389 -2.28 -18.55 3.80
C CYS A 389 -3.74 -19.02 3.82
N VAL A 390 -4.54 -18.51 4.77
CA VAL A 390 -5.96 -18.89 4.85
C VAL A 390 -6.74 -18.37 3.64
N ALA A 391 -6.37 -17.21 3.11
CA ALA A 391 -6.96 -16.70 1.87
C ALA A 391 -6.77 -17.67 0.71
N ILE A 392 -5.54 -18.11 0.47
CA ILE A 392 -5.21 -19.07 -0.59
C ILE A 392 -5.92 -20.41 -0.36
N LEU A 393 -5.88 -20.94 0.88
CA LEU A 393 -6.56 -22.20 1.23
C LEU A 393 -8.07 -22.12 0.99
N TYR A 394 -8.69 -20.98 1.30
CA TYR A 394 -10.12 -20.77 1.07
C TYR A 394 -10.46 -20.85 -0.42
N ASP A 395 -9.66 -20.21 -1.27
CA ASP A 395 -9.88 -20.19 -2.72
C ASP A 395 -9.65 -21.58 -3.35
N ILE A 396 -8.59 -22.28 -2.93
CA ILE A 396 -8.32 -23.68 -3.33
C ILE A 396 -9.47 -24.62 -2.96
N CYS A 397 -9.93 -24.55 -1.71
CA CYS A 397 -11.02 -25.39 -1.21
C CYS A 397 -12.39 -25.03 -1.81
N LEU A 398 -12.55 -23.81 -2.32
CA LEU A 398 -13.76 -23.39 -3.03
C LEU A 398 -13.86 -24.08 -4.39
N LYS A 399 -12.71 -24.26 -5.06
CA LYS A 399 -12.63 -24.78 -6.43
C LYS A 399 -12.68 -26.30 -6.48
N ASP A 400 -11.87 -26.98 -5.67
CA ASP A 400 -11.75 -28.44 -5.70
C ASP A 400 -11.99 -29.06 -4.31
N GLN A 401 -12.95 -29.98 -4.27
CA GLN A 401 -13.38 -30.68 -3.07
C GLN A 401 -12.35 -31.67 -2.54
N THR A 402 -11.45 -32.19 -3.38
CA THR A 402 -10.40 -33.14 -2.95
C THR A 402 -9.46 -32.50 -1.92
N ASN A 403 -9.19 -31.19 -2.06
CA ASN A 403 -8.40 -30.43 -1.10
C ASN A 403 -9.04 -30.35 0.29
N LEU A 404 -10.37 -30.49 0.40
CA LEU A 404 -11.04 -30.52 1.71
C LEU A 404 -10.72 -31.80 2.49
N ASP A 405 -10.35 -32.90 1.81
CA ASP A 405 -9.91 -34.13 2.50
C ASP A 405 -8.59 -33.92 3.21
N ASP A 406 -7.64 -33.22 2.58
CA ASP A 406 -6.37 -32.83 3.20
C ASP A 406 -6.59 -31.91 4.40
N ILE A 407 -7.50 -30.92 4.27
CA ILE A 407 -7.90 -30.07 5.40
C ILE A 407 -8.47 -30.91 6.55
N ARG A 408 -9.36 -31.87 6.27
CA ARG A 408 -9.95 -32.73 7.31
C ARG A 408 -8.89 -33.55 8.03
N LEU A 409 -7.94 -34.11 7.28
CA LEU A 409 -6.86 -34.90 7.85
C LEU A 409 -6.00 -34.04 8.78
N ASP A 410 -5.66 -32.83 8.35
CA ASP A 410 -4.90 -31.89 9.16
C ASP A 410 -5.66 -31.44 10.40
N GLU A 411 -6.94 -31.09 10.28
CA GLU A 411 -7.75 -30.65 11.41
C GLU A 411 -7.90 -31.74 12.48
N ARG A 412 -8.06 -33.01 12.09
CA ARG A 412 -8.10 -34.13 13.05
C ARG A 412 -6.78 -34.33 13.80
N LYS A 413 -5.66 -34.02 13.16
CA LYS A 413 -4.31 -34.26 13.70
C LYS A 413 -3.80 -33.06 14.50
N ASN A 414 -4.01 -31.86 13.99
CA ASN A 414 -3.31 -30.64 14.40
C ASN A 414 -4.26 -29.52 14.85
N ASN A 415 -5.55 -29.58 14.50
CA ASN A 415 -6.53 -28.52 14.77
C ASN A 415 -6.07 -27.12 14.30
N THR A 416 -5.41 -27.04 13.13
CA THR A 416 -4.69 -25.84 12.67
C THR A 416 -5.63 -24.66 12.49
N LEU A 417 -6.68 -24.80 11.67
CA LEU A 417 -7.67 -23.76 11.41
C LEU A 417 -8.56 -23.51 12.62
N GLY A 418 -8.87 -24.56 13.41
CA GLY A 418 -9.57 -24.41 14.68
C GLY A 418 -8.85 -23.48 15.65
N ASN A 419 -7.52 -23.63 15.79
CA ASN A 419 -6.70 -22.76 16.65
C ASN A 419 -6.68 -21.30 16.16
N MET A 420 -6.83 -21.04 14.86
CA MET A 420 -6.89 -19.69 14.32
C MET A 420 -8.16 -18.92 14.70
N LEU A 421 -9.21 -19.60 15.18
CA LEU A 421 -10.44 -18.93 15.62
C LEU A 421 -10.27 -18.24 17.00
N THR A 422 -9.15 -18.44 17.68
CA THR A 422 -8.85 -17.88 19.01
C THR A 422 -8.35 -16.42 18.96
N GLU A 423 -8.13 -15.78 20.11
CA GLU A 423 -7.74 -14.36 20.21
C GLU A 423 -6.34 -14.10 19.61
N GLY A 424 -6.19 -12.99 18.85
CA GLY A 424 -4.91 -12.59 18.23
C GLY A 424 -4.88 -12.60 16.70
N GLU A 425 -5.82 -13.27 16.03
CA GLU A 425 -5.90 -13.32 14.56
C GLU A 425 -6.84 -12.26 13.96
N THR A 426 -6.63 -11.89 12.68
CA THR A 426 -7.47 -10.90 11.99
C THR A 426 -8.88 -11.42 11.77
N SER A 427 -9.89 -10.54 11.83
CA SER A 427 -11.30 -10.88 11.60
C SER A 427 -11.50 -11.57 10.25
N ARG A 428 -10.75 -11.15 9.22
CA ARG A 428 -10.80 -11.74 7.88
C ARG A 428 -10.24 -13.16 7.86
N ALA A 429 -9.09 -13.40 8.51
CA ALA A 429 -8.52 -14.73 8.64
C ALA A 429 -9.50 -15.68 9.35
N LYS A 430 -10.10 -15.25 10.47
CA LYS A 430 -11.12 -16.03 11.20
C LYS A 430 -12.34 -16.36 10.36
N ARG A 431 -12.87 -15.39 9.60
CA ARG A 431 -14.04 -15.59 8.73
C ARG A 431 -13.75 -16.64 7.67
N LYS A 432 -12.60 -16.55 6.98
CA LYS A 432 -12.20 -17.51 5.95
C LYS A 432 -11.93 -18.90 6.53
N ALA A 433 -11.23 -18.99 7.66
CA ALA A 433 -10.97 -20.26 8.36
C ALA A 433 -12.30 -20.95 8.76
N SER A 434 -13.24 -20.21 9.35
CA SER A 434 -14.58 -20.73 9.66
C SER A 434 -15.32 -21.21 8.41
N GLY A 435 -15.20 -20.48 7.30
CA GLY A 435 -15.77 -20.86 6.01
C GLY A 435 -15.23 -22.18 5.46
N ILE A 436 -13.92 -22.41 5.57
CA ILE A 436 -13.29 -23.68 5.19
C ILE A 436 -13.80 -24.82 6.07
N LEU A 437 -13.79 -24.64 7.39
CA LEU A 437 -14.24 -25.66 8.35
C LEU A 437 -15.70 -26.06 8.12
N LYS A 438 -16.58 -25.09 7.87
CA LYS A 438 -18.00 -25.34 7.53
C LYS A 438 -18.13 -26.18 6.25
N ARG A 439 -17.35 -25.89 5.20
CA ARG A 439 -17.36 -26.71 3.97
C ARG A 439 -16.82 -28.11 4.20
N ALA A 440 -15.71 -28.23 4.92
CA ALA A 440 -15.13 -29.52 5.29
C ALA A 440 -16.14 -30.39 6.06
N ALA A 441 -16.94 -29.80 6.96
CA ALA A 441 -18.00 -30.49 7.69
C ALA A 441 -19.25 -30.80 6.84
N ALA A 442 -19.57 -29.96 5.84
CA ALA A 442 -20.73 -30.18 4.98
C ALA A 442 -20.49 -31.28 3.93
N SER A 443 -19.28 -31.36 3.37
CA SER A 443 -18.94 -32.34 2.33
C SER A 443 -18.74 -33.77 2.89
N SER A 444 -18.60 -33.95 4.22
CA SER A 444 -18.63 -35.27 4.86
C SER A 444 -20.04 -35.86 5.01
N ARG A 445 -21.08 -35.04 4.80
CA ARG A 445 -22.48 -35.49 4.73
C ARG A 445 -22.84 -35.82 3.27
N SER A 446 -22.40 -36.97 2.77
CA SER A 446 -22.84 -37.47 1.46
C SER A 446 -24.32 -37.93 1.48
N PRO A 447 -24.99 -38.09 0.32
CA PRO A 447 -26.45 -37.98 0.16
C PRO A 447 -27.35 -38.96 0.93
N SER A 448 -26.79 -40.02 1.51
CA SER A 448 -27.54 -41.05 2.23
C SER A 448 -28.21 -40.56 3.52
N GLN A 449 -27.73 -39.44 4.10
CA GLN A 449 -28.35 -38.84 5.27
C GLN A 449 -29.42 -37.77 4.94
N ARG A 450 -29.39 -37.18 3.73
CA ARG A 450 -30.44 -36.22 3.32
C ARG A 450 -31.78 -36.91 3.03
N SER A 451 -31.76 -38.18 2.63
CA SER A 451 -32.97 -39.00 2.46
C SER A 451 -33.57 -39.52 3.78
N ALA A 452 -32.78 -39.59 4.85
CA ALA A 452 -33.26 -40.00 6.19
C ALA A 452 -33.96 -38.84 6.94
N SER A 453 -33.47 -37.62 6.79
CA SER A 453 -34.11 -36.41 7.36
C SER A 453 -35.34 -35.93 6.59
N SER A 454 -35.52 -36.33 5.33
CA SER A 454 -36.75 -36.05 4.55
C SER A 454 -37.84 -37.13 4.71
N ARG A 455 -37.48 -38.35 5.14
CA ARG A 455 -38.46 -39.42 5.44
C ARG A 455 -39.04 -39.36 6.86
N SER A 456 -38.37 -38.68 7.80
CA SER A 456 -38.91 -38.48 9.17
C SER A 456 -39.92 -37.34 9.25
N LEU A 457 -39.91 -36.40 8.31
CA LEU A 457 -40.89 -35.31 8.23
C LEU A 457 -42.16 -35.66 7.42
N SER A 458 -42.14 -36.73 6.61
CA SER A 458 -43.31 -37.17 5.83
C SER A 458 -44.14 -38.27 6.50
N GLN A 459 -43.70 -38.83 7.64
CA GLN A 459 -44.46 -39.82 8.40
C GLN A 459 -45.31 -39.24 9.55
N HIS A 460 -45.21 -37.94 9.84
CA HIS A 460 -46.04 -37.28 10.86
C HIS A 460 -47.19 -36.42 10.32
N SER A 461 -47.40 -36.34 9.01
CA SER A 461 -48.47 -35.54 8.39
C SER A 461 -49.56 -36.35 7.68
N ALA A 462 -49.61 -37.68 7.85
CA ALA A 462 -50.63 -38.54 7.24
C ALA A 462 -51.43 -39.30 8.30
N SER A 463 -52.11 -38.58 9.21
CA SER A 463 -53.14 -39.17 10.07
C SER A 463 -54.15 -38.13 10.56
N SER A 464 -54.75 -37.36 9.64
CA SER A 464 -55.99 -36.62 9.94
C SER A 464 -56.59 -35.99 8.68
N SER A 465 -57.40 -36.76 7.94
CA SER A 465 -58.55 -36.22 7.18
C SER A 465 -59.33 -37.36 6.50
N SER A 466 -60.20 -38.02 7.26
CA SER A 466 -61.34 -38.75 6.71
C SER A 466 -62.59 -37.91 6.98
N GLY A 467 -63.24 -37.41 5.92
CA GLY A 467 -64.45 -36.60 6.08
C GLY A 467 -65.02 -36.08 4.77
N SER A 468 -65.91 -36.88 4.18
CA SER A 468 -67.14 -36.50 3.45
C SER A 468 -67.09 -35.54 2.24
N GLN A 469 -67.30 -36.14 1.06
CA GLN A 469 -68.26 -35.80 0.01
C GLN A 469 -68.85 -34.36 -0.05
N GLN A 470 -68.74 -33.70 -1.21
CA GLN A 470 -69.83 -33.61 -2.19
C GLN A 470 -69.40 -32.85 -3.46
N SER A 471 -69.83 -33.40 -4.58
CA SER A 471 -69.84 -32.85 -5.94
C SER A 471 -70.80 -31.67 -6.09
N VAL A 472 -70.39 -30.57 -6.73
CA VAL A 472 -71.25 -29.77 -7.64
C VAL A 472 -70.37 -29.12 -8.70
N SER A 473 -70.84 -29.18 -9.95
CA SER A 473 -70.24 -28.70 -11.19
C SER A 473 -70.73 -27.31 -11.63
N TRP A 474 -70.10 -26.81 -12.71
CA TRP A 474 -70.43 -25.66 -13.59
C TRP A 474 -69.91 -24.29 -13.12
N ASN A 475 -69.20 -23.47 -13.91
CA ASN A 475 -69.04 -23.34 -15.37
C ASN A 475 -67.58 -23.05 -15.73
#